data_AF-F0YRN7-F1
#
_entry.id   AF-F0YRN7-F1
#
_cell.length_a   1.000
_cell.length_b   1.000
_cell.length_c   1.000
_cell.angle_alpha   90.00
_cell.angle_beta   90.00
_cell.angle_gamma   90.00
#
_symmetry.space_group_name_H-M   'P 1'
#
loop_
_entity.id
_entity.type
_entity.pdbx_description
1 polymer ?
#
loop_
_entity_poly.entity_id
_entity_poly.type
_entity_poly.pdbx_seq_one_letter_code
_entity_poly.pdbx_strand_id
1 'polypeptide(L)'
;PTEQSADYAFLPFGAGNRRCVGDQFAILEATVMLTTLIREFDFEFALDDPSTLAPKTGLGGLPVADVGMRTGATIHTEHGLWMTAKPREHP
;
A
#
# COMPACT_ATOMS: atom_id res chain seq x y z
N PRO A 1 -7.68 11.20 -13.63
CA PRO A 1 -6.70 11.93 -14.46
C PRO A 1 -5.89 10.97 -15.33
N THR A 2 -5.94 11.16 -16.63
CA THR A 2 -5.06 10.50 -17.61
C THR A 2 -3.78 11.32 -17.80
N GLU A 3 -2.74 10.74 -18.38
CA GLU A 3 -1.50 11.41 -18.76
C GLU A 3 -1.75 12.65 -19.63
N GLN A 4 -2.71 12.60 -20.56
CA GLN A 4 -3.03 13.75 -21.43
C GLN A 4 -3.72 14.88 -20.66
N SER A 5 -4.65 14.55 -19.77
CA SER A 5 -5.36 15.55 -18.96
C SER A 5 -4.50 16.16 -17.86
N ALA A 6 -3.38 15.52 -17.51
CA ALA A 6 -2.42 15.98 -16.51
C ALA A 6 -1.13 16.56 -17.10
N ASP A 7 -1.11 16.88 -18.41
CA ASP A 7 0.08 17.36 -19.13
C ASP A 7 1.34 16.52 -18.85
N TYR A 8 1.17 15.20 -18.87
CA TYR A 8 2.20 14.19 -18.58
C TYR A 8 2.87 14.29 -17.19
N ALA A 9 2.36 15.12 -16.27
CA ALA A 9 2.85 15.21 -14.89
C ALA A 9 2.44 14.01 -14.02
N PHE A 10 1.51 13.18 -14.49
CA PHE A 10 1.01 12.00 -13.79
C PHE A 10 1.00 10.77 -14.71
N LEU A 11 1.91 9.82 -14.44
CA LEU A 11 2.17 8.65 -15.29
C LEU A 11 2.07 7.30 -14.54
N PRO A 12 0.95 7.00 -13.86
CA PRO A 12 0.82 5.78 -13.04
C PRO A 12 0.92 4.49 -13.85
N PHE A 13 0.63 4.54 -15.15
CA PHE A 13 0.65 3.40 -16.07
C PHE A 13 1.56 3.65 -17.28
N GLY A 14 2.44 4.65 -17.21
CA GLY A 14 3.24 5.12 -18.35
C GLY A 14 2.44 5.94 -19.35
N ALA A 15 2.98 6.12 -20.56
CA ALA A 15 2.42 6.94 -21.62
C ALA A 15 2.79 6.42 -23.03
N GLY A 16 2.01 6.83 -24.03
CA GLY A 16 2.27 6.54 -25.44
C GLY A 16 2.17 5.05 -25.79
N ASN A 17 2.91 4.63 -26.82
CA ASN A 17 2.82 3.27 -27.39
C ASN A 17 3.29 2.14 -26.46
N ARG A 18 3.87 2.48 -25.30
CA ARG A 18 4.32 1.52 -24.28
C ARG A 18 3.60 1.69 -22.94
N ARG A 19 2.47 2.42 -22.93
CA ARG A 19 1.59 2.47 -21.77
C ARG A 19 1.14 1.05 -21.39
N CYS A 20 0.96 0.81 -20.10
CA CYS A 20 0.42 -0.44 -19.58
C CYS A 20 -0.91 -0.76 -20.27
N VAL A 21 -0.99 -1.94 -20.89
CA VAL A 21 -2.21 -2.46 -21.53
C VAL A 21 -3.29 -2.82 -20.51
N GLY A 22 -2.91 -3.03 -19.25
CA GLY A 22 -3.80 -3.39 -18.15
C GLY A 22 -4.23 -2.22 -17.28
N ASP A 23 -4.13 -0.97 -17.73
CA ASP A 23 -4.42 0.21 -16.90
C ASP A 23 -5.85 0.23 -16.33
N GLN A 24 -6.86 -0.05 -17.16
CA GLN A 24 -8.26 -0.10 -16.73
C GLN A 24 -8.52 -1.29 -15.80
N PHE A 25 -7.89 -2.42 -16.10
CA PHE A 25 -7.99 -3.61 -15.27
C PHE A 25 -7.39 -3.38 -13.88
N ALA A 26 -6.18 -2.81 -13.81
CA ALA A 26 -5.49 -2.54 -12.56
C ALA A 26 -6.27 -1.55 -11.67
N ILE A 27 -6.87 -0.50 -12.26
CA ILE A 27 -7.73 0.42 -11.51
C ILE A 27 -8.97 -0.29 -10.96
N LEU A 28 -9.65 -1.11 -11.78
CA LEU A 28 -10.81 -1.88 -11.33
C LEU A 28 -10.43 -2.83 -10.20
N GLU A 29 -9.40 -3.65 -10.40
CA GLU A 29 -8.91 -4.64 -9.43
C GLU A 29 -8.54 -3.98 -8.10
N ALA A 30 -7.71 -2.92 -8.13
CA ALA A 30 -7.29 -2.21 -6.93
C ALA A 30 -8.47 -1.54 -6.21
N THR A 31 -9.42 -0.97 -6.96
CA THR A 31 -10.61 -0.34 -6.37
C THR A 31 -11.50 -1.38 -5.69
N VAL A 32 -11.76 -2.51 -6.34
CA VAL A 32 -12.57 -3.60 -5.78
C VAL A 32 -11.89 -4.18 -4.54
N MET A 33 -10.60 -4.51 -4.64
CA MET A 33 -9.82 -5.02 -3.51
C MET A 33 -9.86 -4.06 -2.33
N LEU A 34 -9.55 -2.77 -2.55
CA LEU A 34 -9.53 -1.77 -1.49
C LEU A 34 -10.91 -1.59 -0.86
N THR A 35 -11.96 -1.46 -1.69
CA THR A 35 -13.33 -1.25 -1.20
C THR A 35 -13.83 -2.43 -0.38
N THR A 36 -13.54 -3.66 -0.79
CA THR A 36 -13.89 -4.86 -0.02
C THR A 36 -13.18 -4.86 1.34
N LEU A 37 -11.87 -4.61 1.36
CA LEU A 37 -11.09 -4.59 2.60
C LEU A 37 -11.55 -3.52 3.59
N ILE A 38 -11.74 -2.28 3.16
CA ILE A 38 -12.16 -1.17 4.05
C ILE A 38 -13.63 -1.27 4.47
N ARG A 39 -14.44 -2.03 3.73
CA ARG A 39 -15.82 -2.31 4.11
C ARG A 39 -15.84 -3.31 5.26
N GLU A 40 -15.06 -4.38 5.16
CA GLU A 40 -15.10 -5.51 6.09
C GLU A 40 -14.18 -5.36 7.31
N PHE A 41 -13.14 -4.53 7.25
CA PHE A 41 -12.15 -4.42 8.32
C PHE A 41 -11.77 -2.97 8.66
N ASP A 42 -11.53 -2.74 9.95
CA ASP A 42 -10.80 -1.59 10.47
C ASP A 42 -9.32 -1.96 10.64
N PHE A 43 -8.43 -1.12 10.11
CA PHE A 43 -6.99 -1.33 10.10
C PHE A 43 -6.29 -0.34 11.02
N GLU A 44 -5.45 -0.85 11.91
CA GLU A 44 -4.58 -0.07 12.80
C GLU A 44 -3.14 -0.53 12.60
N PHE A 45 -2.15 0.34 12.79
CA PHE A 45 -0.76 -0.11 12.85
C PHE A 45 -0.61 -1.07 14.03
N ALA A 46 0.07 -2.21 13.84
CA ALA A 46 0.21 -3.21 14.90
C ALA A 46 1.16 -2.77 16.04
N LEU A 47 1.55 -1.50 16.08
CA LEU A 47 2.47 -0.91 17.04
C LEU A 47 1.85 0.39 17.58
N ASP A 48 1.25 0.32 18.77
CA ASP A 48 0.50 1.45 19.33
C ASP A 48 1.37 2.44 20.14
N ASP A 49 2.63 2.11 20.46
CA ASP A 49 3.47 2.94 21.32
C ASP A 49 4.98 2.78 21.03
N PRO A 50 5.65 3.84 20.52
CA PRO A 50 7.10 3.87 20.31
C PRO A 50 7.96 3.63 21.57
N SER A 51 7.39 3.78 22.76
CA SER A 51 8.09 3.74 24.06
C SER A 51 7.99 2.40 24.82
N THR A 52 7.08 1.50 24.42
CA THR A 52 6.94 0.15 24.99
C THR A 52 7.44 -0.97 24.08
N LEU A 53 8.16 -0.64 23.00
CA LEU A 53 8.79 -1.63 22.13
C LEU A 53 9.86 -2.44 22.90
N ALA A 54 9.46 -3.58 23.44
CA ALA A 54 10.32 -4.75 23.27
C ALA A 54 10.39 -5.00 21.75
N PRO A 55 11.56 -4.91 21.11
CA PRO A 55 11.66 -5.01 19.67
C PRO A 55 11.22 -6.41 19.26
N LYS A 56 10.00 -6.55 18.74
CA LYS A 56 9.70 -7.66 17.84
C LYS A 56 10.43 -7.32 16.55
N THR A 57 11.69 -7.71 16.49
CA THR A 57 12.52 -7.57 15.30
C THR A 57 11.74 -8.15 14.13
N GLY A 58 11.48 -7.35 13.10
CA GLY A 58 11.20 -7.92 11.78
C GLY A 58 12.35 -8.85 11.39
N LEU A 59 12.15 -9.68 10.36
CA LEU A 59 13.24 -10.50 9.81
C LEU A 59 14.40 -9.57 9.38
N GLY A 60 15.42 -9.43 10.23
CA GLY A 60 16.51 -8.43 10.05
C GLY A 60 16.80 -7.49 11.22
N GLY A 61 16.10 -7.56 12.36
CA GLY A 61 16.56 -6.85 13.58
C GLY A 61 16.19 -5.36 13.70
N LEU A 62 15.48 -4.79 12.71
CA LEU A 62 15.15 -3.36 12.67
C LEU A 62 13.79 -3.06 13.35
N PRO A 63 13.64 -1.87 13.98
CA PRO A 63 12.41 -1.49 14.64
C PRO A 63 11.27 -1.36 13.64
N VAL A 64 10.17 -2.06 13.91
CA VAL A 64 8.99 -2.16 13.02
C VAL A 64 8.24 -0.81 12.89
N ALA A 65 8.62 0.19 13.69
CA ALA A 65 8.01 1.52 13.68
C ALA A 65 8.24 2.29 12.36
N ASP A 66 9.32 1.99 11.63
CA ASP A 66 9.63 2.66 10.37
C ASP A 66 9.24 1.78 9.17
N VAL A 67 8.20 2.20 8.44
CA VAL A 67 7.84 1.62 7.13
C VAL A 67 8.81 2.15 6.07
N GLY A 68 10.00 1.55 6.02
CA GLY A 68 11.03 1.85 5.02
C GLY A 68 10.62 1.42 3.61
N MET A 69 11.26 1.99 2.58
CA MET A 69 11.02 1.66 1.17
C MET A 69 12.26 1.06 0.52
N ARG A 70 12.05 0.00 -0.27
CA ARG A 70 13.06 -0.57 -1.17
C ARG A 70 12.53 -0.57 -2.60
N THR A 71 13.31 -0.01 -3.52
CA THR A 71 12.95 0.11 -4.93
C THR A 71 13.44 -1.09 -5.74
N GLY A 72 12.63 -1.55 -6.69
CA GLY A 72 12.95 -2.55 -7.71
C GLY A 72 12.08 -2.36 -8.94
N ALA A 73 11.48 -3.43 -9.47
CA ALA A 73 10.42 -3.31 -10.47
C ALA A 73 9.16 -2.63 -9.89
N THR A 74 8.91 -2.81 -8.60
CA THR A 74 7.90 -2.12 -7.81
C THR A 74 8.56 -1.59 -6.52
N ILE A 75 7.83 -0.74 -5.78
CA ILE A 75 8.26 -0.28 -4.45
C ILE A 75 7.77 -1.30 -3.42
N HIS A 76 8.70 -1.88 -2.67
CA HIS A 76 8.41 -2.79 -1.57
C HIS A 76 8.67 -2.11 -0.23
N THR A 77 7.99 -2.58 0.82
CA THR A 77 8.37 -2.23 2.19
C THR A 77 9.69 -2.89 2.55
N GLU A 78 10.57 -2.20 3.27
CA GLU A 78 11.84 -2.78 3.70
C GLU A 78 11.65 -3.86 4.78
N HIS A 79 10.71 -3.66 5.70
CA HIS A 79 10.49 -4.53 6.88
C HIS A 79 9.06 -5.07 7.00
N GLY A 80 8.22 -4.88 5.97
CA GLY A 80 6.78 -5.16 6.02
C GLY A 80 5.96 -3.94 6.45
N LEU A 81 4.66 -3.98 6.15
CA LEU A 81 3.64 -3.06 6.66
C LEU A 81 2.77 -3.84 7.66
N TRP A 82 3.12 -3.77 8.93
CA TRP A 82 2.45 -4.56 9.97
C TRP A 82 1.22 -3.84 10.48
N MET A 83 0.06 -4.46 10.30
CA MET A 83 -1.24 -3.91 10.67
C MET A 83 -2.05 -4.95 11.43
N THR A 84 -2.88 -4.48 12.35
CA THR A 84 -3.98 -5.25 12.93
C THR A 84 -5.23 -4.98 12.11
N ALA A 85 -5.88 -6.04 11.62
CA ALA A 85 -7.16 -5.96 10.92
C ALA A 85 -8.26 -6.53 11.84
N LYS A 86 -9.20 -5.68 12.26
CA LYS A 86 -10.36 -6.06 13.07
C LYS A 86 -11.60 -6.06 12.18
N PRO A 87 -12.47 -7.08 12.21
CA PRO A 87 -13.74 -7.02 11.49
C PRO A 87 -14.51 -5.76 11.87
N ARG A 88 -14.93 -4.99 10.87
CA ARG A 88 -15.68 -3.76 11.07
C ARG A 88 -17.12 -4.10 11.42
N GLU A 89 -17.63 -3.50 12.48
CA GLU A 89 -19.05 -3.58 12.80
C GLU A 89 -19.85 -2.80 11.75
N HIS A 90 -20.69 -3.50 10.99
CA HIS A 90 -21.60 -2.86 10.06
C HIS A 90 -22.83 -2.33 10.81
N PRO A 91 -23.32 -1.11 10.50
CA PRO A 91 -24.69 -0.74 10.85
C PRO A 91 -25.73 -1.60 10.11
#